data_AF-A0A1I7RVJ8-F1
#
_entry.id   AF-A0A1I7RVJ8-F1
#
_cell.length_a   1.000
_cell.length_b   1.000
_cell.length_c   1.000
_cell.angle_alpha   90.00
_cell.angle_beta   90.00
_cell.angle_gamma   90.00
#
_symmetry.space_group_name_H-M   'P 1'
#
loop_
_entity.id
_entity.type
_entity.pdbx_description
1 polymer ?
#
loop_
_entity_poly.entity_id
_entity_poly.type
_entity_poly.pdbx_seq_one_letter_code
_entity_poly.pdbx_strand_id
1 'polypeptide(L)'
;MTTMTSSIISGDSLDEKQDEALVIAGPKYRNVRNPTGCVISFVYSKASLVYLCLIGIITTLSTYFFTIQINDSHVLCMFNDYLPVDDELRQLSRPVGYYCRFLEFSVPTNVIQLVFCMSALFFALNRRSRLFVACYIVLFISLLVGCALMVTLYAMDLENYLRPAVSSVLGRVVEKDEKFCQVLEPMLECRYNSPNTTDVIERLCEKPRRQFLHKPDCVYHLTSFLDQKYWLIAVIIQYGFLILIGVGILIRSSILQCRRERRRVSKLSTAHYVHVNGFRSPE
;
A
#
# COMPACT_ATOMS: atom_id res chain seq x y z
N MET A 1 -34.69 40.15 -61.79
CA MET A 1 -34.23 40.97 -60.65
C MET A 1 -33.37 40.09 -59.76
N THR A 2 -32.08 40.40 -59.73
CA THR A 2 -31.01 39.80 -58.92
C THR A 2 -30.75 40.65 -57.68
N THR A 3 -30.60 40.01 -56.51
CA THR A 3 -29.73 40.36 -55.35
C THR A 3 -30.02 39.33 -54.24
N MET A 4 -29.09 38.42 -53.93
CA MET A 4 -28.00 38.51 -52.92
C MET A 4 -28.46 38.66 -51.47
N THR A 5 -28.20 37.63 -50.65
CA THR A 5 -27.54 37.75 -49.34
C THR A 5 -26.74 36.49 -49.01
N SER A 6 -25.47 36.72 -48.66
CA SER A 6 -24.46 35.79 -48.16
C SER A 6 -24.46 35.71 -46.63
N SER A 7 -24.01 34.59 -46.05
CA SER A 7 -23.09 34.45 -44.89
C SER A 7 -23.08 32.97 -44.47
N ILE A 8 -21.98 32.21 -44.58
CA ILE A 8 -20.77 32.14 -43.72
C ILE A 8 -21.11 31.77 -42.26
N ILE A 9 -20.52 30.64 -41.83
CA ILE A 9 -20.12 30.14 -40.50
C ILE A 9 -20.31 28.61 -40.57
N SER A 10 -19.37 27.73 -40.25
CA SER A 10 -17.95 27.79 -39.96
C SER A 10 -17.49 26.33 -40.02
N GLY A 11 -16.23 26.10 -40.42
CA GLY A 11 -15.59 24.82 -40.19
C GLY A 11 -15.56 24.52 -38.69
N ASP A 12 -16.08 23.36 -38.32
CA ASP A 12 -15.80 22.65 -37.07
C ASP A 12 -16.58 21.32 -37.11
N SER A 13 -15.96 20.24 -37.60
CA SER A 13 -16.46 18.88 -37.34
C SER A 13 -15.52 17.75 -37.79
N LEU A 14 -14.36 18.06 -38.37
CA LEU A 14 -13.41 17.04 -38.83
C LEU A 14 -12.31 16.70 -37.83
N ASP A 15 -11.98 17.57 -36.87
CA ASP A 15 -10.96 17.27 -35.85
C ASP A 15 -11.48 16.44 -34.67
N GLU A 16 -12.77 16.54 -34.31
CA GLU A 16 -13.32 15.81 -33.15
C GLU A 16 -13.48 14.28 -33.42
N LYS A 17 -13.48 13.86 -34.68
CA LYS A 17 -13.53 12.44 -35.05
C LYS A 17 -12.17 11.75 -35.01
N GLN A 18 -11.08 12.49 -35.06
CA GLN A 18 -9.73 11.92 -35.13
C GLN A 18 -9.12 11.73 -33.74
N ASP A 19 -9.50 12.56 -32.76
CA ASP A 19 -9.07 12.42 -31.36
C ASP A 19 -9.80 11.30 -30.59
N GLU A 20 -11.05 10.94 -30.94
CA GLU A 20 -11.71 9.76 -30.35
C GLU A 20 -11.15 8.42 -30.88
N ALA A 21 -10.52 8.41 -32.06
CA ALA A 21 -9.98 7.19 -32.68
C ALA A 21 -8.60 6.78 -32.12
N LEU A 22 -7.81 7.74 -31.63
CA LEU A 22 -6.43 7.50 -31.18
C LEU A 22 -6.34 6.99 -29.72
N VAL A 23 -7.41 7.10 -28.94
CA VAL A 23 -7.41 6.76 -27.50
C VAL A 23 -7.75 5.28 -27.24
N ILE A 24 -8.28 4.53 -28.21
CA ILE A 24 -8.98 3.25 -27.92
C ILE A 24 -8.29 1.98 -28.43
N ALA A 25 -7.25 2.05 -29.26
CA ALA A 25 -6.50 0.85 -29.65
C ALA A 25 -5.44 0.48 -28.60
N GLY A 26 -5.87 -0.11 -27.49
CA GLY A 26 -5.02 -0.96 -26.66
C GLY A 26 -4.50 -2.16 -27.45
N PRO A 27 -3.46 -2.88 -26.97
CA PRO A 27 -3.01 -4.10 -27.63
C PRO A 27 -4.22 -5.03 -27.82
N LYS A 28 -4.55 -5.36 -29.07
CA LYS A 28 -5.66 -6.27 -29.40
C LYS A 28 -5.34 -7.65 -28.81
N TYR A 29 -5.86 -7.92 -27.61
CA TYR A 29 -5.85 -9.26 -27.02
C TYR A 29 -6.75 -10.14 -27.88
N ARG A 30 -6.14 -10.95 -28.74
CA ARG A 30 -6.77 -11.75 -29.82
C ARG A 30 -7.84 -12.74 -29.32
N ASN A 31 -7.94 -12.98 -28.01
CA ASN A 31 -8.78 -14.02 -27.40
C ASN A 31 -9.91 -13.52 -26.49
N VAL A 32 -10.18 -12.22 -26.38
CA VAL A 32 -11.31 -11.71 -25.56
C VAL A 32 -12.40 -11.19 -26.49
N ARG A 33 -13.23 -12.12 -26.99
CA ARG A 33 -14.26 -11.85 -28.02
C ARG A 33 -15.39 -10.93 -27.52
N ASN A 34 -15.56 -10.77 -26.21
CA ASN A 34 -16.39 -9.75 -25.55
C ASN A 34 -15.95 -9.62 -24.08
N PRO A 35 -15.29 -8.53 -23.64
CA PRO A 35 -15.09 -8.29 -22.22
C PRO A 35 -16.41 -7.82 -21.61
N THR A 36 -17.28 -8.75 -21.22
CA THR A 36 -18.50 -8.46 -20.45
C THR A 36 -18.12 -8.25 -18.98
N GLY A 37 -17.67 -7.04 -18.63
CA GLY A 37 -17.42 -6.65 -17.24
C GLY A 37 -16.44 -5.48 -17.10
N CYS A 38 -16.77 -4.51 -16.22
CA CYS A 38 -15.98 -3.29 -16.00
C CYS A 38 -14.54 -3.59 -15.58
N VAL A 39 -14.36 -4.62 -14.73
CA VAL A 39 -13.07 -5.07 -14.23
C VAL A 39 -12.22 -5.67 -15.35
N ILE A 40 -12.83 -6.46 -16.25
CA ILE A 40 -12.13 -7.10 -17.37
C ILE A 40 -11.71 -6.05 -18.40
N SER A 41 -12.58 -5.08 -18.68
CA SER A 41 -12.27 -3.93 -19.55
C SER A 41 -11.11 -3.09 -18.99
N PHE A 42 -11.05 -2.92 -17.67
CA PHE A 42 -9.95 -2.24 -16.98
C PHE A 42 -8.63 -2.99 -17.10
N VAL A 43 -8.61 -4.28 -16.76
CA VAL A 43 -7.39 -5.11 -16.80
C VAL A 43 -6.75 -5.06 -18.18
N TYR A 44 -7.51 -5.08 -19.28
CA TYR A 44 -6.94 -5.01 -20.63
C TYR A 44 -6.65 -3.60 -21.17
N SER A 45 -6.81 -2.54 -20.37
CA SER A 45 -6.55 -1.15 -20.76
C SER A 45 -5.06 -0.79 -20.68
N LYS A 46 -4.57 0.16 -21.50
CA LYS A 46 -3.22 0.74 -21.34
C LYS A 46 -3.02 1.38 -19.97
N ALA A 47 -4.10 1.86 -19.34
CA ALA A 47 -4.07 2.41 -17.98
C ALA A 47 -3.68 1.37 -16.91
N SER A 48 -3.99 0.08 -17.14
CA SER A 48 -3.61 -0.99 -16.20
C SER A 48 -2.09 -1.22 -16.16
N LEU A 49 -1.40 -1.07 -17.30
CA LEU A 49 0.05 -1.20 -17.38
C LEU A 49 0.73 -0.06 -16.63
N VAL A 50 0.26 1.18 -16.81
CA VAL A 50 0.77 2.34 -16.07
C VAL A 50 0.51 2.16 -14.57
N TYR A 51 -0.67 1.66 -14.20
CA TYR A 51 -1.00 1.37 -12.81
C TYR A 51 -0.09 0.29 -12.19
N LEU A 52 0.24 -0.77 -12.94
CA LEU A 52 1.20 -1.77 -12.47
C LEU A 52 2.60 -1.18 -12.27
N CYS A 53 3.08 -0.32 -13.18
CA CYS A 53 4.35 0.37 -12.98
C CYS A 53 4.32 1.24 -11.71
N LEU A 54 3.22 1.94 -11.44
CA LEU A 54 3.04 2.74 -10.23
C LEU A 54 3.06 1.87 -8.95
N ILE A 55 2.39 0.72 -8.98
CA ILE A 55 2.45 -0.25 -7.87
C ILE A 55 3.91 -0.67 -7.64
N GLY A 56 4.64 -1.04 -8.69
CA GLY A 56 6.05 -1.43 -8.56
C GLY A 56 6.92 -0.35 -7.91
N ILE A 57 6.80 0.91 -8.36
CA ILE A 57 7.55 2.04 -7.80
C ILE A 57 7.20 2.23 -6.32
N ILE A 58 5.90 2.27 -6.00
CA ILE A 58 5.43 2.52 -4.64
C ILE A 58 5.83 1.38 -3.70
N THR A 59 5.62 0.12 -4.09
CA THR A 59 6.02 -1.04 -3.28
C THR A 59 7.53 -1.06 -3.04
N THR A 60 8.36 -0.64 -4.01
CA THR A 60 9.82 -0.53 -3.82
C THR A 60 10.16 0.53 -2.78
N LEU A 61 9.56 1.72 -2.85
CA LEU A 61 9.75 2.79 -1.87
C LEU A 61 9.25 2.37 -0.47
N SER A 62 8.09 1.72 -0.38
CA SER A 62 7.56 1.21 0.88
C SER A 62 8.51 0.16 1.49
N THR A 63 9.07 -0.74 0.67
CA THR A 63 10.06 -1.73 1.12
C THR A 63 11.30 -1.07 1.73
N TYR A 64 11.78 0.02 1.13
CA TYR A 64 12.89 0.80 1.66
C TYR A 64 12.57 1.38 3.05
N PHE A 65 11.40 2.01 3.20
CA PHE A 65 10.96 2.54 4.51
C PHE A 65 10.85 1.46 5.58
N PHE A 66 10.23 0.31 5.27
CA PHE A 66 10.12 -0.80 6.21
C PHE A 66 11.49 -1.37 6.59
N THR A 67 12.44 -1.44 5.65
CA THR A 67 13.78 -1.96 5.91
C THR A 67 14.55 -1.05 6.87
N ILE A 68 14.46 0.27 6.69
CA ILE A 68 15.04 1.24 7.64
C ILE A 68 14.39 1.08 9.01
N GLN A 69 13.06 1.00 9.05
CA GLN A 69 12.34 0.91 10.31
C GLN A 69 12.65 -0.37 11.09
N ILE A 70 12.85 -1.51 10.39
CA ILE A 70 13.32 -2.76 11.02
C ILE A 70 14.70 -2.57 11.64
N ASN A 71 15.61 -1.89 10.95
CA ASN A 71 16.95 -1.66 11.45
C ASN A 71 16.93 -0.73 12.68
N ASP A 72 16.13 0.33 12.65
CA ASP A 72 16.01 1.28 13.76
C ASP A 72 15.29 0.69 14.99
N SER A 73 14.38 -0.26 14.77
CA SER A 73 13.68 -0.98 15.84
C SER A 73 14.36 -2.28 16.28
N HIS A 74 15.50 -2.65 15.67
CA HIS A 74 16.18 -3.92 15.90
C HIS A 74 16.47 -4.20 17.38
N VAL A 75 16.96 -3.20 18.12
CA VAL A 75 17.28 -3.34 19.55
C VAL A 75 16.02 -3.67 20.37
N LEU A 76 14.88 -3.05 20.03
CA LEU A 76 13.61 -3.33 20.71
C LEU A 76 13.08 -4.73 20.37
N CYS A 77 13.19 -5.16 19.12
CA CYS A 77 12.72 -6.48 18.70
C CYS A 77 13.58 -7.59 19.32
N MET A 78 14.90 -7.41 19.34
CA MET A 78 15.81 -8.29 20.08
C MET A 78 15.45 -8.35 21.56
N PHE A 79 15.24 -7.19 22.20
CA PHE A 79 14.81 -7.14 23.60
C PHE A 79 13.55 -8.01 23.82
N ASN A 80 12.52 -7.87 22.99
CA ASN A 80 11.28 -8.67 23.04
C ASN A 80 11.49 -10.19 22.85
N ASP A 81 12.50 -10.59 22.08
CA ASP A 81 12.78 -12.00 21.84
C ASP A 81 13.53 -12.66 22.99
N TYR A 82 14.39 -11.92 23.69
CA TYR A 82 15.12 -12.40 24.88
C TYR A 82 14.33 -12.32 26.19
N LEU A 83 13.13 -11.74 26.16
CA LEU A 83 12.24 -11.69 27.31
C LEU A 83 11.88 -13.09 27.82
N PRO A 84 11.95 -13.34 29.15
CA PRO A 84 11.61 -14.65 29.71
C PRO A 84 10.15 -15.00 29.41
N VAL A 85 9.87 -16.30 29.31
CA VAL A 85 8.55 -16.86 28.94
C VAL A 85 7.60 -16.86 30.16
N ASP A 86 7.54 -15.73 30.86
CA ASP A 86 6.59 -15.51 31.95
C ASP A 86 5.28 -14.98 31.36
N ASP A 87 4.15 -15.62 31.69
CA ASP A 87 2.85 -15.31 31.09
C ASP A 87 2.43 -13.83 31.26
N GLU A 88 2.68 -13.24 32.43
CA GLU A 88 2.36 -11.84 32.69
C GLU A 88 3.26 -10.88 31.89
N LEU A 89 4.54 -11.21 31.77
CA LEU A 89 5.54 -10.39 31.08
C LEU A 89 5.31 -10.42 29.57
N ARG A 90 4.97 -11.60 29.05
CA ARG A 90 4.53 -11.77 27.66
C ARG A 90 3.24 -11.03 27.36
N GLN A 91 2.29 -10.98 28.29
CA GLN A 91 1.06 -10.20 28.10
C GLN A 91 1.34 -8.70 27.98
N LEU A 92 2.25 -8.17 28.80
CA LEU A 92 2.72 -6.78 28.76
C LEU A 92 3.51 -6.47 27.49
N SER A 93 4.31 -7.42 26.99
CA SER A 93 5.15 -7.23 25.79
C SER A 93 4.40 -7.43 24.47
N ARG A 94 3.13 -7.88 24.49
CA ARG A 94 2.33 -8.12 23.25
C ARG A 94 2.35 -6.95 22.26
N PRO A 95 2.17 -5.68 22.65
CA PRO A 95 2.20 -4.57 21.69
C PRO A 95 3.55 -4.45 20.97
N VAL A 96 4.65 -4.69 21.69
CA VAL A 96 6.01 -4.69 21.15
C VAL A 96 6.19 -5.86 20.18
N GLY A 97 5.78 -7.06 20.61
CA GLY A 97 5.86 -8.27 19.78
C GLY A 97 5.04 -8.14 18.50
N TYR A 98 3.82 -7.59 18.58
CA TYR A 98 3.00 -7.32 17.40
C TYR A 98 3.71 -6.34 16.46
N TYR A 99 4.16 -5.19 16.97
CA TYR A 99 4.86 -4.19 16.16
C TYR A 99 6.05 -4.78 15.38
N CYS A 100 6.92 -5.51 16.07
CA CYS A 100 8.07 -6.17 15.45
C CYS A 100 7.66 -7.18 14.38
N ARG A 101 6.65 -8.04 14.67
CA ARG A 101 6.13 -8.98 13.68
C ARG A 101 5.49 -8.28 12.48
N PHE A 102 4.77 -7.19 12.69
CA PHE A 102 4.20 -6.41 11.59
C PHE A 102 5.27 -5.85 10.67
N LEU A 103 6.36 -5.30 11.22
CA LEU A 103 7.49 -4.83 10.42
C LEU A 103 8.14 -5.99 9.65
N GLU A 104 8.43 -7.10 10.33
CA GLU A 104 9.03 -8.30 9.73
C GLU A 104 8.18 -8.90 8.60
N PHE A 105 6.85 -8.93 8.74
CA PHE A 105 5.95 -9.45 7.70
C PHE A 105 5.75 -8.47 6.54
N SER A 106 5.95 -7.17 6.75
CA SER A 106 5.71 -6.15 5.72
C SER A 106 6.71 -6.23 4.57
N VAL A 107 7.99 -6.48 4.86
CA VAL A 107 9.04 -6.63 3.83
C VAL A 107 8.78 -7.81 2.88
N PRO A 108 8.62 -9.08 3.34
CA PRO A 108 8.36 -10.20 2.45
C PRO A 108 7.04 -10.04 1.70
N THR A 109 6.01 -9.44 2.31
CA THR A 109 4.75 -9.14 1.63
C THR A 109 4.96 -8.19 0.44
N ASN A 110 5.78 -7.14 0.62
CA ASN A 110 6.13 -6.22 -0.45
C ASN A 110 7.02 -6.86 -1.54
N VAL A 111 7.94 -7.75 -1.15
CA VAL A 111 8.75 -8.52 -2.11
C VAL A 111 7.84 -9.41 -2.97
N ILE A 112 6.86 -10.09 -2.35
CA ILE A 112 5.87 -10.90 -3.06
C ILE A 112 5.04 -10.02 -4.02
N GLN A 113 4.61 -8.83 -3.59
CA GLN A 113 3.92 -7.86 -4.44
C GLN A 113 4.77 -7.47 -5.67
N LEU A 114 6.06 -7.20 -5.50
CA LEU A 114 6.98 -6.88 -6.60
C LEU A 114 7.12 -8.04 -7.59
N VAL A 115 7.27 -9.28 -7.09
CA VAL A 115 7.36 -10.48 -7.94
C VAL A 115 6.09 -10.65 -8.78
N PHE A 116 4.91 -10.49 -8.18
CA PHE A 116 3.65 -10.56 -8.92
C PHE A 116 3.46 -9.39 -9.88
N CYS A 117 3.92 -8.19 -9.52
CA CYS A 117 3.87 -7.02 -10.38
C CYS A 117 4.73 -7.22 -11.64
N MET A 118 5.97 -7.69 -11.48
CA MET A 118 6.87 -8.01 -12.59
C MET A 118 6.33 -9.15 -13.46
N SER A 119 5.77 -10.19 -12.82
CA SER A 119 5.13 -11.30 -13.53
C SER A 119 3.92 -10.83 -14.34
N ALA A 120 3.08 -9.95 -13.77
CA ALA A 120 1.94 -9.37 -14.46
C ALA A 120 2.37 -8.55 -15.68
N LEU A 121 3.39 -7.70 -15.54
CA LEU A 121 3.96 -6.93 -16.65
C LEU A 121 4.49 -7.85 -17.75
N PHE A 122 5.25 -8.89 -17.39
CA PHE A 122 5.78 -9.87 -18.34
C PHE A 122 4.65 -10.61 -19.10
N PHE A 123 3.60 -11.05 -18.42
CA PHE A 123 2.47 -11.73 -19.06
C PHE A 123 1.62 -10.79 -19.92
N ALA A 124 1.51 -9.52 -19.54
CA ALA A 124 0.82 -8.51 -20.34
C ALA A 124 1.54 -8.27 -21.67
N LEU A 125 2.87 -8.11 -21.63
CA LEU A 125 3.71 -7.93 -22.83
C LEU A 125 3.64 -9.15 -23.75
N ASN A 126 3.66 -10.36 -23.19
CA ASN A 126 3.54 -11.62 -23.93
C ASN A 126 2.09 -11.98 -24.35
N ARG A 127 1.12 -11.08 -24.14
CA ARG A 127 -0.30 -11.26 -24.49
C ARG A 127 -0.95 -12.51 -23.85
N ARG A 128 -0.43 -13.00 -22.72
CA ARG A 128 -0.97 -14.15 -21.97
C ARG A 128 -2.09 -13.71 -21.04
N SER A 129 -3.26 -13.48 -21.62
CA SER A 129 -4.40 -12.81 -20.98
C SER A 129 -4.89 -13.47 -19.67
N ARG A 130 -4.95 -14.81 -19.60
CA ARG A 130 -5.41 -15.54 -18.39
C ARG A 130 -4.45 -15.41 -17.21
N LEU A 131 -3.14 -15.59 -17.45
CA LEU A 131 -2.12 -15.49 -16.41
C LEU A 131 -1.97 -14.06 -15.90
N PHE A 132 -2.08 -13.09 -16.81
CA PHE A 132 -2.08 -11.68 -16.46
C PHE A 132 -3.22 -11.32 -15.48
N VAL A 133 -4.45 -11.75 -15.75
CA VAL A 133 -5.59 -11.55 -14.84
C VAL A 133 -5.37 -12.23 -13.49
N ALA A 134 -4.83 -13.45 -13.48
CA ALA A 134 -4.54 -14.16 -12.23
C ALA A 134 -3.51 -13.42 -11.36
N CYS A 135 -2.38 -12.97 -11.94
CA CYS A 135 -1.40 -12.17 -11.22
C CYS A 135 -1.99 -10.86 -10.72
N TYR A 136 -2.86 -10.22 -11.51
CA TYR A 136 -3.51 -8.97 -11.13
C TYR A 136 -4.42 -9.14 -9.91
N ILE A 137 -5.20 -10.24 -9.84
CA ILE A 137 -6.06 -10.56 -8.69
C ILE A 137 -5.24 -10.81 -7.43
N VAL A 138 -4.18 -11.61 -7.54
CA VAL A 138 -3.29 -11.89 -6.40
C VAL A 138 -2.64 -10.61 -5.89
N LEU A 139 -2.18 -9.75 -6.81
CA LEU A 139 -1.61 -8.45 -6.48
C LEU A 139 -2.64 -7.57 -5.76
N PHE A 140 -3.89 -7.53 -6.22
CA PHE A 140 -4.96 -6.79 -5.55
C PHE A 140 -5.22 -7.30 -4.12
N ILE A 141 -5.31 -8.62 -3.92
CA ILE A 141 -5.48 -9.22 -2.59
C ILE A 141 -4.29 -8.84 -1.68
N SER A 142 -3.06 -8.92 -2.19
CA SER A 142 -1.88 -8.57 -1.42
C SER A 142 -1.82 -7.09 -1.05
N LEU A 143 -2.33 -6.19 -1.89
CA LEU A 143 -2.48 -4.77 -1.56
C LEU A 143 -3.49 -4.56 -0.43
N LEU A 144 -4.61 -5.27 -0.44
CA LEU A 144 -5.60 -5.21 0.66
C LEU A 144 -5.01 -5.68 1.98
N VAL A 145 -4.24 -6.77 1.96
CA VAL A 145 -3.51 -7.24 3.15
C VAL A 145 -2.54 -6.15 3.62
N GLY A 146 -1.74 -5.56 2.74
CA GLY A 146 -0.84 -4.46 3.07
C GLY A 146 -1.57 -3.26 3.71
N CYS A 147 -2.75 -2.90 3.19
CA CYS A 147 -3.57 -1.83 3.78
C CYS A 147 -4.05 -2.19 5.19
N ALA A 148 -4.47 -3.43 5.43
CA ALA A 148 -4.86 -3.88 6.76
C ALA A 148 -3.68 -3.81 7.75
N LEU A 149 -2.48 -4.25 7.34
CA LEU A 149 -1.26 -4.14 8.15
C LEU A 149 -0.93 -2.68 8.49
N MET A 150 -1.07 -1.77 7.51
CA MET A 150 -0.83 -0.34 7.70
C MET A 150 -1.82 0.30 8.68
N VAL A 151 -3.11 -0.04 8.58
CA VAL A 151 -4.14 0.45 9.52
C VAL A 151 -3.85 -0.03 10.93
N THR A 152 -3.44 -1.30 11.11
CA THR A 152 -3.08 -1.82 12.43
C THR A 152 -1.84 -1.13 13.01
N LEU A 153 -0.81 -0.88 12.20
CA LEU A 153 0.37 -0.12 12.64
C LEU A 153 0.02 1.32 13.02
N TYR A 154 -0.84 1.97 12.24
CA TYR A 154 -1.33 3.31 12.54
C TYR A 154 -2.12 3.37 13.84
N ALA A 155 -3.00 2.41 14.09
CA ALA A 155 -3.76 2.33 15.35
C ALA A 155 -2.83 2.17 16.56
N MET A 156 -1.79 1.32 16.44
CA MET A 156 -0.80 1.15 17.51
C MET A 156 0.04 2.41 17.78
N ASP A 157 0.38 3.17 16.74
CA ASP A 157 1.13 4.44 16.88
C ASP A 157 0.26 5.57 17.45
N LEU A 158 -1.00 5.68 17.03
CA LEU A 158 -1.93 6.72 17.49
C LEU A 158 -2.20 6.61 18.99
N GLU A 159 -2.41 5.39 19.47
CA GLU A 159 -2.75 5.11 20.86
C GLU A 159 -1.49 5.08 21.77
N ASN A 160 -0.31 5.37 21.21
CA ASN A 160 0.99 5.38 21.90
C ASN A 160 1.25 4.12 22.74
N TYR A 161 0.79 2.94 22.30
CA TYR A 161 0.86 1.73 23.12
C TYR A 161 2.27 1.21 23.39
N LEU A 162 3.23 1.52 22.51
CA LEU A 162 4.57 0.97 22.61
C LEU A 162 5.38 1.54 23.78
N ARG A 163 5.38 2.86 23.99
CA ARG A 163 6.12 3.51 25.10
C ARG A 163 5.74 2.98 26.50
N PRO A 164 4.45 2.93 26.89
CA PRO A 164 4.05 2.39 28.19
C PRO A 164 4.28 0.88 28.29
N ALA A 165 4.13 0.12 27.20
CA ALA A 165 4.47 -1.30 27.18
C ALA A 165 5.96 -1.52 27.46
N VAL A 166 6.85 -0.82 26.75
CA VAL A 166 8.31 -0.89 26.98
C VAL A 166 8.68 -0.48 28.40
N SER A 167 8.12 0.62 28.91
CA SER A 167 8.36 1.06 30.29
C SER A 167 7.94 0.01 31.32
N SER A 168 6.76 -0.58 31.15
CA SER A 168 6.22 -1.59 32.07
C SER A 168 7.02 -2.89 32.04
N VAL A 169 7.42 -3.33 30.84
CA VAL A 169 8.22 -4.53 30.64
C VAL A 169 9.61 -4.33 31.24
N LEU A 170 10.28 -3.21 30.94
CA LEU A 170 11.60 -2.90 31.47
C LEU A 170 11.60 -2.84 33.00
N GLY A 171 10.60 -2.19 33.61
CA GLY A 171 10.49 -2.13 35.07
C GLY A 171 10.36 -3.52 35.71
N ARG A 172 9.52 -4.40 35.15
CA ARG A 172 9.34 -5.75 35.70
C ARG A 172 10.54 -6.67 35.48
N VAL A 173 11.21 -6.57 34.33
CA VAL A 173 12.41 -7.37 34.05
C VAL A 173 13.53 -6.97 35.03
N VAL A 174 13.75 -5.67 35.23
CA VAL A 174 14.76 -5.16 36.16
C VAL A 174 14.49 -5.61 37.60
N GLU A 175 13.22 -5.74 38.00
CA GLU A 175 12.85 -6.14 39.37
C GLU A 175 12.91 -7.67 39.59
N LYS A 176 12.62 -8.49 38.57
CA LYS A 176 12.36 -9.92 38.74
C LYS A 176 13.36 -10.86 38.06
N ASP A 177 14.14 -10.41 37.07
CA ASP A 177 14.94 -11.31 36.25
C ASP A 177 16.41 -11.33 36.71
N GLU A 178 16.81 -12.43 37.35
CA GLU A 178 18.20 -12.68 37.79
C GLU A 178 19.19 -12.73 36.61
N LYS A 179 18.72 -13.05 35.39
CA LYS A 179 19.55 -13.14 34.18
C LYS A 179 19.65 -11.82 33.42
N PHE A 180 18.92 -10.79 33.85
CA PHE A 180 18.92 -9.47 33.22
C PHE A 180 20.34 -8.93 33.01
N CYS A 181 21.17 -9.00 34.05
CA CYS A 181 22.54 -8.47 34.04
C CYS A 181 23.53 -9.25 33.16
N GLN A 182 23.20 -10.47 32.75
CA GLN A 182 24.05 -11.32 31.90
C GLN A 182 23.63 -11.27 30.43
N VAL A 183 22.33 -11.18 30.15
CA VAL A 183 21.79 -11.34 28.79
C VAL A 183 21.24 -10.02 28.23
N LEU A 184 20.47 -9.28 29.00
CA LEU A 184 19.77 -8.07 28.53
C LEU A 184 20.63 -6.80 28.71
N GLU A 185 21.27 -6.62 29.86
CA GLU A 185 22.15 -5.48 30.16
C GLU A 185 23.18 -5.14 29.06
N PRO A 186 23.93 -6.10 28.48
CA PRO A 186 24.89 -5.78 27.43
C PRO A 186 24.24 -5.31 26.11
N MET A 187 22.95 -5.59 25.90
CA MET A 187 22.19 -5.06 24.76
C MET A 187 21.62 -3.66 25.06
N LEU A 188 21.34 -3.37 26.34
CA LEU A 188 20.83 -2.09 26.79
C LEU A 188 21.99 -1.13 27.13
N GLU A 189 22.48 -0.49 26.09
CA GLU A 189 23.46 0.60 26.12
C GLU A 189 22.85 1.94 26.58
N CYS A 190 22.05 1.94 27.65
CA CYS A 190 21.25 3.07 28.10
C CYS A 190 21.15 3.13 29.64
N ARG A 191 20.61 4.24 30.15
CA ARG A 191 20.42 4.45 31.60
C ARG A 191 18.97 4.23 31.98
N TYR A 192 18.66 3.60 33.12
CA TYR A 192 17.27 3.53 33.62
C TYR A 192 17.15 4.26 34.95
N ASN A 193 16.55 5.45 34.89
CA ASN A 193 16.35 6.29 36.06
C ASN A 193 15.04 5.93 36.76
N SER A 194 15.10 5.70 38.07
CA SER A 194 13.92 5.59 38.93
C SER A 194 13.82 6.85 39.79
N PRO A 195 12.62 7.30 40.21
CA PRO A 195 12.44 8.53 40.99
C PRO A 195 13.37 8.66 42.21
N ASN A 196 13.85 7.55 42.79
CA ASN A 196 14.70 7.53 43.97
C ASN A 196 16.17 7.16 43.71
N THR A 197 16.56 6.82 42.48
CA THR A 197 17.92 6.33 42.17
C THR A 197 18.34 6.71 40.76
N THR A 198 19.59 7.15 40.65
CA THR A 198 20.13 7.71 39.41
C THR A 198 20.46 6.64 38.37
N ASP A 199 20.67 5.37 38.70
CA ASP A 199 20.71 4.27 37.71
C ASP A 199 20.40 2.94 38.41
N VAL A 200 19.22 2.37 38.14
CA VAL A 200 18.79 1.10 38.75
C VAL A 200 19.62 -0.07 38.22
N ILE A 201 20.08 0.01 36.97
CA ILE A 201 20.85 -1.06 36.31
C ILE A 201 22.26 -1.14 36.89
N GLU A 202 22.90 0.01 37.13
CA GLU A 202 24.22 0.08 37.79
C GLU A 202 24.18 -0.54 39.19
N ARG A 203 23.10 -0.30 39.94
CA ARG A 203 22.90 -0.89 41.27
C ARG A 203 22.66 -2.39 41.21
N LEU A 204 21.85 -2.85 40.26
CA LEU A 204 21.46 -4.27 40.17
C LEU A 204 22.59 -5.15 39.63
N CYS A 205 23.36 -4.64 38.67
CA CYS A 205 24.39 -5.42 37.99
C CYS A 205 25.80 -5.20 38.56
N GLU A 206 25.96 -4.34 39.57
CA GLU A 206 27.21 -4.02 40.28
C GLU A 206 28.39 -3.64 39.35
N LYS A 207 28.09 -3.18 38.13
CA LYS A 207 29.10 -2.76 37.14
C LYS A 207 29.17 -1.24 37.10
N PRO A 208 30.35 -0.61 37.30
CA PRO A 208 30.48 0.83 37.24
C PRO A 208 30.15 1.35 35.85
N ARG A 209 29.07 2.12 35.74
CA ARG A 209 28.50 2.63 34.49
C ARG A 209 28.83 4.11 34.25
N ARG A 210 29.95 4.59 34.82
CA ARG A 210 30.40 6.00 34.75
C ARG A 210 30.56 6.56 33.32
N GLN A 211 30.77 5.69 32.33
CA GLN A 211 30.87 6.07 30.92
C GLN A 211 29.51 6.43 30.28
N PHE A 212 28.40 6.16 30.97
CA PHE A 212 27.03 6.34 30.48
C PHE A 212 26.36 7.61 31.03
N LEU A 213 27.11 8.53 31.65
CA LEU A 213 26.58 9.77 32.24
C LEU A 213 25.86 10.69 31.23
N HIS A 214 26.12 10.51 29.93
CA HIS A 214 25.48 11.25 28.83
C HIS A 214 24.61 10.37 27.92
N LYS A 215 24.38 9.11 28.29
CA LYS A 215 23.53 8.22 27.49
C LYS A 215 22.04 8.44 27.75
N PRO A 216 21.20 8.23 26.72
CA PRO A 216 19.76 8.41 26.83
C PRO A 216 19.12 7.42 27.81
N ASP A 217 17.94 7.80 28.31
CA ASP A 217 17.08 6.91 29.11
C ASP A 217 16.71 5.65 28.30
N CYS A 218 16.64 4.48 28.94
CA CYS A 218 16.43 3.20 28.26
C CYS A 218 15.07 3.12 27.57
N VAL A 219 14.02 3.68 28.18
CA VAL A 219 12.71 3.75 27.54
C VAL A 219 12.81 4.63 26.29
N TYR A 220 13.48 5.79 26.38
CA TYR A 220 13.70 6.66 25.24
C TYR A 220 14.56 6.00 24.15
N HIS A 221 15.67 5.35 24.50
CA HIS A 221 16.55 4.65 23.57
C HIS A 221 15.82 3.54 22.80
N LEU A 222 14.97 2.78 23.49
CA LEU A 222 14.16 1.71 22.90
C LEU A 222 12.96 2.22 22.10
N THR A 223 12.60 3.50 22.18
CA THR A 223 11.38 4.04 21.56
C THR A 223 11.62 5.29 20.72
N SER A 224 12.86 5.75 20.57
CA SER A 224 13.19 6.98 19.84
C SER A 224 12.82 6.89 18.35
N PHE A 225 12.78 5.69 17.79
CA PHE A 225 12.31 5.47 16.42
C PHE A 225 10.83 5.83 16.22
N LEU A 226 10.02 5.87 17.29
CA LEU A 226 8.60 6.28 17.23
C LEU A 226 8.44 7.79 17.03
N ASP A 227 9.46 8.58 17.39
CA ASP A 227 9.40 10.03 17.20
C ASP A 227 9.49 10.42 15.71
N GLN A 228 9.97 9.51 14.86
CA GLN A 228 10.05 9.69 13.42
C GLN A 228 8.73 9.34 12.71
N LYS A 229 7.63 10.03 13.00
CA LYS A 229 6.30 9.68 12.43
C LYS A 229 6.17 9.84 10.91
N TYR A 230 7.12 10.53 10.28
CA TYR A 230 7.07 10.86 8.86
C TYR A 230 7.06 9.64 7.93
N TRP A 231 7.76 8.55 8.28
CA TRP A 231 7.80 7.36 7.43
C TRP A 231 6.43 6.69 7.35
N LEU A 232 5.72 6.55 8.47
CA LEU A 232 4.43 5.88 8.52
C LEU A 232 3.39 6.68 7.73
N ILE A 233 3.36 8.00 7.91
CA ILE A 233 2.51 8.91 7.14
C ILE A 233 2.81 8.82 5.64
N ALA A 234 4.09 8.79 5.25
CA ALA A 234 4.49 8.66 3.85
C ALA A 234 3.98 7.35 3.24
N VAL A 235 4.10 6.23 3.94
CA VAL A 235 3.59 4.93 3.46
C VAL A 235 2.06 4.92 3.39
N ILE A 236 1.35 5.51 4.36
CA ILE A 236 -0.12 5.64 4.31
C ILE A 236 -0.55 6.44 3.08
N ILE A 237 0.10 7.58 2.80
CA ILE A 237 -0.20 8.40 1.62
C ILE A 237 0.07 7.62 0.33
N GLN A 238 1.16 6.86 0.27
CA GLN A 238 1.52 6.01 -0.87
C GLN A 238 0.44 4.96 -1.18
N TYR A 239 0.01 4.19 -0.18
CA TYR A 239 -1.06 3.19 -0.35
C TYR A 239 -2.41 3.86 -0.65
N GLY A 240 -2.72 4.97 0.03
CA GLY A 240 -3.93 5.76 -0.25
C GLY A 240 -3.99 6.26 -1.70
N PHE A 241 -2.86 6.73 -2.23
CA PHE A 241 -2.73 7.15 -3.62
C PHE A 241 -2.96 5.98 -4.60
N LEU A 242 -2.42 4.78 -4.31
CA LEU A 242 -2.68 3.58 -5.12
C LEU A 242 -4.15 3.18 -5.14
N ILE A 243 -4.84 3.26 -4.00
CA ILE A 243 -6.28 2.96 -3.92
C ILE A 243 -7.08 3.99 -4.71
N LEU A 244 -6.81 5.29 -4.52
CA LEU A 244 -7.52 6.37 -5.21
C LEU A 244 -7.38 6.25 -6.73
N ILE A 245 -6.17 5.97 -7.23
CA ILE A 245 -5.96 5.72 -8.65
C ILE A 245 -6.71 4.46 -9.10
N GLY A 246 -6.61 3.36 -8.35
CA GLY A 246 -7.31 2.12 -8.68
C GLY A 246 -8.82 2.30 -8.81
N VAL A 247 -9.44 2.95 -7.82
CA VAL A 247 -10.88 3.29 -7.82
C VAL A 247 -11.21 4.24 -8.96
N GLY A 248 -10.41 5.28 -9.18
CA GLY A 248 -10.62 6.25 -10.25
C GLY A 248 -10.62 5.60 -11.64
N ILE A 249 -9.71 4.67 -11.90
CA ILE A 249 -9.66 3.96 -13.17
C ILE A 249 -10.84 2.96 -13.31
N LEU A 250 -11.26 2.31 -12.22
CA LEU A 250 -12.45 1.44 -12.22
C LEU A 250 -13.74 2.20 -12.53
N ILE A 251 -13.93 3.39 -11.94
CA ILE A 251 -15.07 4.27 -12.22
C ILE A 251 -15.05 4.70 -13.69
N ARG A 252 -13.90 5.17 -14.18
CA ARG A 252 -13.74 5.56 -15.60
C ARG A 252 -14.07 4.40 -16.55
N SER A 253 -13.60 3.19 -16.22
CA SER A 253 -13.84 1.99 -17.03
C SER A 253 -15.34 1.62 -17.06
N SER A 254 -16.02 1.77 -15.93
CA SER A 254 -17.48 1.56 -15.82
C SER A 254 -18.28 2.57 -16.65
N ILE A 255 -17.92 3.86 -16.59
CA ILE A 255 -18.58 4.91 -17.38
C ILE A 255 -18.39 4.67 -18.87
N LEU A 256 -17.17 4.32 -19.31
CA LEU A 256 -16.87 4.01 -20.71
C LEU A 256 -17.67 2.81 -21.21
N GLN A 257 -17.82 1.76 -20.39
CA GLN A 257 -18.61 0.59 -20.75
C GLN A 257 -20.10 0.95 -20.91
N CYS A 258 -20.67 1.68 -19.95
CA CYS A 258 -22.06 2.15 -20.00
C CYS A 258 -22.32 3.05 -21.23
N ARG A 259 -21.38 3.94 -21.56
CA ARG A 259 -21.47 4.78 -22.78
C ARG A 259 -21.40 3.93 -24.06
N ARG A 260 -20.54 2.91 -24.12
CA ARG A 260 -20.44 2.00 -25.28
C ARG A 260 -21.72 1.21 -25.48
N GLU A 261 -22.31 0.74 -24.40
CA GLU A 261 -23.57 -0.01 -24.42
C GLU A 261 -24.72 0.88 -24.89
N ARG A 262 -24.85 2.12 -24.38
CA ARG A 262 -25.79 3.11 -24.93
C ARG A 262 -25.57 3.41 -26.41
N ARG A 263 -24.33 3.62 -26.87
CA ARG A 263 -24.03 3.84 -28.30
C ARG A 263 -24.38 2.62 -29.17
N ARG A 264 -24.28 1.40 -28.64
CA ARG A 264 -24.70 0.18 -29.37
C ARG A 264 -26.22 0.10 -29.49
N VAL A 265 -26.94 0.34 -28.39
CA VAL A 265 -28.41 0.34 -28.38
C VAL A 265 -28.96 1.45 -29.27
N SER A 266 -28.37 2.66 -29.24
CA SER A 266 -28.80 3.75 -30.12
C SER A 266 -28.59 3.41 -31.60
N LYS A 267 -27.42 2.89 -31.98
CA LYS A 267 -27.16 2.45 -33.37
C LYS A 267 -28.08 1.31 -33.82
N LEU A 268 -28.41 0.38 -32.94
CA LEU A 268 -29.36 -0.70 -33.25
C LEU A 268 -30.77 -0.15 -33.49
N SER A 269 -31.21 0.81 -32.66
CA SER A 269 -32.49 1.49 -32.81
C SER A 269 -32.57 2.35 -34.08
N THR A 270 -31.49 3.05 -34.45
CA THR A 270 -31.43 3.81 -35.73
C THR A 270 -31.47 2.87 -36.94
N ALA A 271 -30.76 1.73 -36.88
CA ALA A 271 -30.80 0.73 -37.94
C ALA A 271 -32.20 0.12 -38.10
N HIS A 272 -32.91 -0.12 -36.98
CA HIS A 272 -34.29 -0.63 -37.01
C HIS A 272 -35.28 0.41 -37.55
N TYR A 273 -35.10 1.70 -37.24
CA TYR A 273 -35.94 2.79 -37.77
C TYR A 273 -35.76 3.00 -39.29
N VAL A 274 -34.53 2.91 -39.80
CA VAL A 274 -34.25 3.01 -41.24
C VAL A 274 -34.85 1.82 -42.00
N HIS A 275 -34.84 0.63 -41.42
CA HIS A 275 -35.42 -0.57 -42.05
C HIS A 275 -36.95 -0.58 -42.08
N VAL A 276 -37.60 0.10 -41.12
CA VAL A 276 -39.07 0.23 -41.06
C VAL A 276 -39.57 1.37 -41.96
N ASN A 277 -38.83 2.48 -42.07
CA ASN A 277 -39.22 3.60 -42.93
C ASN A 277 -38.77 3.45 -44.39
N GLY A 278 -37.86 2.52 -44.70
CA GLY A 278 -37.45 2.20 -46.08
C GLY A 278 -38.46 1.36 -46.88
N PHE A 279 -39.58 0.95 -46.27
CA PHE A 279 -40.64 0.14 -46.91
C PHE A 279 -41.94 0.92 -47.21
N ARG A 280 -41.92 2.26 -47.12
CA ARG A 280 -43.00 3.09 -47.70
C ARG A 280 -42.56 3.59 -49.08
N SER A 281 -42.80 2.76 -50.09
CA SER A 281 -42.95 3.26 -51.46
C SER A 281 -44.20 4.15 -51.50
N PRO A 282 -44.14 5.35 -52.10
CA PRO A 282 -45.32 6.14 -52.36
C PRO A 282 -46.12 5.48 -53.49
N GLU A 283 -47.37 5.13 -53.20
CA GLU A 283 -48.45 5.12 -54.20
C GLU A 283 -49.36 6.32 -53.89
#